data_AF-A0A496ZQK7-F1
#
_entry.id   AF-A0A496ZQK7-F1
#
_cell.length_a   1.000
_cell.length_b   1.000
_cell.length_c   1.000
_cell.angle_alpha   90.00
_cell.angle_beta   90.00
_cell.angle_gamma   90.00
#
_symmetry.space_group_name_H-M   'P 1'
#
loop_
_entity.id
_entity.type
_entity.pdbx_description
1 polymer ?
#
loop_
_entity_poly.entity_id
_entity_poly.type
_entity_poly.pdbx_seq_one_letter_code
_entity_poly.pdbx_strand_id
1 'polypeptide(L)'
;VDLGILAWNQLLERDVLASIETSQKALQLDPDMLWIKMNLAHAYLVANRYNDAVKIYRQNIGKHVFKESFYFEDMVLEDLDKLEDKGLNIIHFDKIREIMRK
;
A
#
# COMPACT_ATOMS: atom_id res chain seq x y z
N VAL A 1 11.66 15.67 4.42
CA VAL A 1 11.43 14.21 4.40
C VAL A 1 10.30 13.95 3.45
N ASP A 2 10.48 13.05 2.48
CA ASP A 2 9.38 12.61 1.62
C ASP A 2 8.38 11.82 2.48
N LEU A 3 7.14 12.32 2.55
CA LEU A 3 6.10 11.73 3.41
C LEU A 3 5.74 10.30 2.99
N GLY A 4 5.83 9.95 1.70
CA GLY A 4 5.52 8.58 1.29
C GLY A 4 6.63 7.60 1.68
N ILE A 5 7.90 7.99 1.59
CA ILE A 5 9.03 7.18 2.09
C ILE A 5 8.91 7.01 3.60
N LEU A 6 8.56 8.07 4.32
CA LEU A 6 8.33 8.01 5.77
C LEU A 6 7.20 7.04 6.11
N ALA A 7 6.06 7.12 5.42
CA ALA A 7 4.93 6.24 5.67
C ALA A 7 5.27 4.76 5.43
N TRP A 8 6.06 4.46 4.39
CA TRP A 8 6.56 3.11 4.13
C TRP A 8 7.48 2.61 5.25
N ASN A 9 8.45 3.42 5.69
CA ASN A 9 9.35 3.03 6.77
C ASN A 9 8.62 2.81 8.10
N GLN A 10 7.66 3.67 8.44
CA GLN A 10 6.80 3.49 9.61
C GLN A 10 6.07 2.15 9.56
N LEU A 11 5.55 1.76 8.40
CA LEU A 11 4.88 0.47 8.23
C LEU A 11 5.85 -0.70 8.48
N LEU A 12 7.06 -0.65 7.92
CA LEU A 12 8.09 -1.69 8.11
C LEU A 12 8.55 -1.80 9.57
N GLU A 13 8.53 -0.69 10.30
CA GLU A 13 8.81 -0.61 11.75
C GLU A 13 7.61 -1.00 12.62
N ARG A 14 6.50 -1.41 11.99
CA ARG A 14 5.22 -1.80 12.64
C ARG A 14 4.49 -0.64 13.31
N ASP A 15 4.86 0.60 13.01
CA ASP A 15 4.09 1.79 13.39
C ASP A 15 2.97 2.04 12.36
N VAL A 16 1.99 1.16 12.40
CA VAL A 16 0.88 1.11 11.44
C VAL A 16 0.03 2.39 11.51
N LEU A 17 -0.19 2.93 12.71
CA LEU A 17 -0.99 4.15 12.89
C LEU A 17 -0.28 5.37 12.30
N ALA A 18 1.02 5.55 12.57
CA ALA A 18 1.77 6.65 12.00
C ALA A 18 1.84 6.55 10.48
N SER A 19 2.00 5.33 9.93
CA SER A 19 1.98 5.09 8.49
C SER A 19 0.68 5.57 7.85
N ILE A 20 -0.48 5.21 8.42
CA ILE A 20 -1.80 5.65 7.95
C ILE A 20 -1.90 7.18 7.95
N GLU A 21 -1.58 7.82 9.08
CA GLU A 21 -1.66 9.28 9.20
C GLU A 21 -0.74 10.01 8.22
N THR A 22 0.49 9.50 8.05
CA THR A 22 1.49 10.10 7.18
C THR A 22 1.07 9.95 5.71
N SER A 23 0.59 8.77 5.30
CA SER A 23 0.03 8.57 3.96
C SER A 23 -1.17 9.47 3.69
N GLN A 24 -2.08 9.62 4.65
CA GLN A 24 -3.23 10.53 4.51
C GLN A 24 -2.79 11.99 4.37
N LYS A 25 -1.84 12.46 5.18
CA LYS A 25 -1.27 13.81 5.06
C LYS A 25 -0.63 14.03 3.70
N ALA A 26 0.11 13.05 3.18
CA ALA A 26 0.71 13.15 1.86
C ALA A 26 -0.35 13.23 0.74
N LEU A 27 -1.41 12.42 0.82
CA LEU A 27 -2.53 12.48 -0.14
C LEU A 27 -3.38 13.75 -0.02
N GLN A 28 -3.35 14.47 1.10
CA GLN A 28 -3.96 15.80 1.20
C GLN A 28 -3.17 16.84 0.40
N LEU A 29 -1.86 16.67 0.25
CA LEU A 29 -0.99 17.57 -0.51
C LEU A 29 -1.05 17.29 -2.01
N ASP A 30 -1.01 16.02 -2.39
CA ASP A 30 -1.24 15.58 -3.77
C ASP A 30 -2.06 14.28 -3.77
N PRO A 31 -3.37 14.36 -4.10
CA PRO A 31 -4.29 13.22 -4.10
C PRO A 31 -4.01 12.18 -5.18
N ASP A 32 -3.16 12.44 -6.17
CA ASP A 32 -2.98 11.56 -7.32
C ASP A 32 -1.78 10.62 -7.21
N MET A 33 -0.99 10.76 -6.14
CA MET A 33 0.17 9.91 -5.87
C MET A 33 -0.22 8.45 -5.62
N LEU A 34 -0.18 7.62 -6.67
CA LEU A 34 -0.55 6.20 -6.63
C LEU A 34 0.28 5.38 -5.65
N TRP A 35 1.59 5.63 -5.60
CA TRP A 35 2.49 4.94 -4.68
C TRP A 35 2.15 5.22 -3.20
N ILE A 36 1.60 6.40 -2.88
CA ILE A 36 1.14 6.71 -1.53
C ILE A 36 -0.23 6.10 -1.24
N LYS A 37 -1.14 6.05 -2.22
CA LYS A 37 -2.39 5.28 -2.10
C LYS A 37 -2.09 3.81 -1.80
N MET A 38 -1.07 3.26 -2.44
CA MET A 38 -0.59 1.90 -2.18
C MET A 38 -0.10 1.73 -0.74
N ASN A 39 0.78 2.62 -0.24
CA ASN A 39 1.22 2.59 1.16
C ASN A 39 0.05 2.65 2.15
N LEU A 40 -0.95 3.50 1.88
CA LEU A 40 -2.16 3.58 2.71
C LEU A 40 -2.96 2.27 2.68
N ALA A 41 -3.08 1.63 1.52
CA ALA A 41 -3.77 0.35 1.38
C ALA A 41 -3.06 -0.77 2.15
N HIS A 42 -1.72 -0.83 2.05
CA HIS A 42 -0.90 -1.77 2.82
C HIS A 42 -1.08 -1.55 4.33
N ALA A 43 -1.03 -0.30 4.79
CA ALA A 43 -1.21 0.02 6.19
C ALA A 43 -2.62 -0.32 6.69
N TYR A 44 -3.66 -0.11 5.88
CA TYR A 44 -5.02 -0.58 6.20
C TYR A 44 -5.13 -2.10 6.26
N LEU A 45 -4.49 -2.82 5.34
CA LEU A 45 -4.47 -4.28 5.34
C LEU A 45 -3.83 -4.82 6.63
N VAL A 46 -2.67 -4.26 7.00
CA VAL A 46 -1.92 -4.58 8.22
C VAL A 46 -2.73 -4.21 9.48
N ALA A 47 -3.51 -3.12 9.43
CA ALA A 47 -4.44 -2.74 10.50
C ALA A 47 -5.73 -3.58 10.56
N ASN A 48 -5.84 -4.67 9.79
CA ASN A 48 -7.05 -5.48 9.65
C ASN A 48 -8.28 -4.70 9.14
N ARG A 49 -8.08 -3.57 8.47
CA ARG A 49 -9.11 -2.77 7.79
C ARG A 49 -9.25 -3.21 6.34
N TYR A 50 -9.58 -4.49 6.16
CA TYR A 50 -9.60 -5.15 4.85
C TYR A 50 -10.46 -4.43 3.81
N ASN A 51 -11.67 -4.01 4.18
CA ASN A 51 -12.59 -3.34 3.24
C ASN A 51 -12.03 -2.01 2.70
N ASP A 52 -11.34 -1.25 3.56
CA ASP A 52 -10.72 0.01 3.17
C ASP A 52 -9.52 -0.23 2.24
N ALA A 53 -8.69 -1.23 2.55
CA ALA A 53 -7.57 -1.64 1.72
C ALA A 53 -8.04 -2.10 0.32
N VAL A 54 -9.01 -3.03 0.26
CA VAL A 54 -9.55 -3.58 -0.99
C VAL A 54 -10.14 -2.50 -1.89
N LYS A 55 -10.82 -1.51 -1.31
CA LYS A 55 -11.36 -0.39 -2.07
C LYS A 55 -10.25 0.35 -2.82
N ILE A 56 -9.15 0.67 -2.15
CA ILE A 56 -8.02 1.37 -2.77
C ILE A 56 -7.35 0.48 -3.81
N TYR A 57 -7.07 -0.78 -3.47
CA TYR A 57 -6.44 -1.73 -4.38
C TYR A 57 -7.21 -1.85 -5.70
N ARG A 58 -8.51 -2.15 -5.64
CA ARG A 58 -9.34 -2.32 -6.84
C ARG A 58 -9.49 -1.08 -7.70
N GLN A 59 -9.47 0.11 -7.10
CA GLN A 59 -9.60 1.37 -7.83
C GLN A 59 -8.37 1.74 -8.67
N ASN A 60 -7.24 1.05 -8.48
CA ASN A 60 -5.95 1.43 -9.08
C ASN A 60 -5.27 0.33 -9.91
N ILE A 61 -5.84 -0.88 -9.99
CA ILE A 61 -5.37 -1.93 -10.92
C ILE A 61 -5.30 -1.40 -12.36
N GLY A 62 -4.25 -1.76 -13.07
CA GLY A 62 -3.98 -1.35 -14.45
C GLY A 62 -3.44 0.08 -14.60
N LYS A 63 -3.27 0.83 -13.49
CA LYS A 63 -2.63 2.15 -13.54
C LYS A 63 -1.12 2.02 -13.40
N HIS A 64 -0.38 2.86 -14.11
CA HIS A 64 1.07 2.98 -13.94
C HIS A 64 1.39 3.87 -12.74
N VAL A 65 2.19 3.37 -11.80
CA VAL A 65 2.56 4.09 -10.56
C VAL A 65 3.43 5.31 -10.87
N PHE A 66 4.34 5.18 -11.83
CA PHE A 66 5.09 6.25 -12.47
C PHE A 66 4.88 6.12 -13.97
N LYS A 67 4.86 7.24 -14.70
CA LYS A 67 4.55 7.28 -16.14
C LYS A 67 5.32 6.19 -16.90
N GLU A 68 4.58 5.26 -17.50
CA GLU A 68 5.09 4.14 -18.34
C GLU A 68 6.10 3.22 -17.64
N SER A 69 6.07 3.19 -16.29
CA SER A 69 6.88 2.30 -15.47
C SER A 69 6.04 1.10 -15.03
N PHE A 70 6.12 0.72 -13.76
CA PHE A 70 5.44 -0.44 -13.19
C PHE A 70 3.92 -0.25 -13.08
N TYR A 71 3.18 -1.32 -13.35
CA TYR A 71 1.76 -1.38 -13.01
C TYR A 71 1.58 -1.45 -11.50
N PHE A 72 0.44 -0.93 -11.05
CA PHE A 72 0.08 -0.87 -9.64
C PHE A 72 0.07 -2.26 -8.99
N GLU A 73 -0.52 -3.24 -9.67
CA GLU A 73 -0.62 -4.63 -9.21
C GLU A 73 0.75 -5.31 -9.03
N ASP A 74 1.70 -5.04 -9.92
CA ASP A 74 3.05 -5.60 -9.84
C ASP A 74 3.78 -5.08 -8.60
N MET A 75 3.71 -3.75 -8.36
CA MET A 75 4.32 -3.14 -7.18
C MET A 75 3.66 -3.60 -5.89
N VAL A 76 2.33 -3.78 -5.89
CA VAL A 76 1.62 -4.34 -4.73
C VAL A 76 2.16 -5.72 -4.41
N LEU A 77 2.32 -6.60 -5.41
CA LEU A 77 2.83 -7.95 -5.20
C LEU A 77 4.25 -7.95 -4.63
N GLU A 78 5.15 -7.13 -5.17
CA GLU A 78 6.51 -6.98 -4.64
C GLU A 78 6.53 -6.47 -3.19
N ASP A 79 5.67 -5.52 -2.86
CA ASP A 79 5.59 -4.99 -1.50
C ASP A 79 5.01 -6.00 -0.51
N LEU A 80 4.04 -6.82 -0.93
CA LEU A 80 3.53 -7.91 -0.08
C LEU A 80 4.65 -8.89 0.29
N ASP A 81 5.52 -9.24 -0.67
CA ASP A 81 6.66 -10.12 -0.41
C ASP A 81 7.64 -9.46 0.60
N LYS A 82 7.95 -8.17 0.45
CA LYS A 82 8.77 -7.42 1.42
C LYS A 82 8.16 -7.36 2.81
N LEU A 83 6.84 -7.19 2.91
CA LEU A 83 6.12 -7.15 4.18
C LEU A 83 6.13 -8.53 4.86
N GLU A 84 5.96 -9.61 4.09
CA GLU A 84 6.09 -10.98 4.61
C GLU A 84 7.50 -11.28 5.12
N ASP A 85 8.54 -10.87 4.40
CA ASP A 85 9.94 -11.01 4.83
C ASP A 85 10.23 -10.27 6.16
N LYS A 86 9.48 -9.21 6.46
CA LYS A 86 9.53 -8.48 7.75
C LYS A 86 8.66 -9.11 8.84
N GLY A 87 8.04 -10.24 8.57
CA GLY A 87 7.12 -10.92 9.48
C GLY A 87 5.84 -10.12 9.74
N LEU A 88 5.43 -9.28 8.77
CA LEU A 88 4.12 -8.60 8.75
C LEU A 88 3.09 -9.41 7.94
N ASN A 89 3.31 -10.72 7.78
CA ASN A 89 2.37 -11.62 7.13
C ASN A 89 1.04 -11.62 7.91
N ILE A 90 0.09 -10.83 7.42
CA ILE A 90 -1.19 -10.61 8.07
C ILE A 90 -2.28 -11.26 7.21
N ILE A 91 -3.31 -11.69 7.93
CA ILE A 91 -4.56 -12.19 7.40
C ILE A 91 -4.95 -11.40 6.13
N HIS A 92 -5.25 -12.12 5.05
CA HIS A 92 -5.72 -11.61 3.74
C HIS A 92 -4.68 -11.25 2.68
N PHE A 93 -3.37 -11.39 2.90
CA PHE A 93 -2.38 -11.18 1.82
C PHE A 93 -2.66 -12.05 0.59
N ASP A 94 -2.98 -13.33 0.80
CA ASP A 94 -3.38 -14.24 -0.29
C ASP A 94 -4.59 -13.73 -1.08
N LYS A 95 -5.58 -13.14 -0.39
CA LYS A 95 -6.76 -12.56 -1.05
C LYS A 95 -6.39 -11.34 -1.89
N ILE A 96 -5.45 -10.52 -1.42
CA ILE A 96 -4.94 -9.39 -2.21
C ILE A 96 -4.17 -9.91 -3.41
N ARG A 97 -3.33 -10.94 -3.26
CA ARG A 97 -2.65 -11.60 -4.40
C ARG A 97 -3.64 -12.12 -5.44
N GLU A 98 -4.74 -12.73 -5.01
CA GLU A 98 -5.82 -13.16 -5.92
C GLU A 98 -6.50 -11.98 -6.65
N ILE A 99 -6.65 -10.83 -5.99
CA ILE A 99 -7.19 -9.61 -6.61
C ILE A 99 -6.23 -9.05 -7.65
N MET A 100 -4.92 -9.07 -7.39
CA MET A 100 -3.89 -8.49 -8.27
C MET A 100 -3.58 -9.34 -9.51
N ARG A 101 -3.90 -10.64 -9.48
CA ARG A 101 -3.63 -11.59 -10.58
C ARG A 101 -4.80 -11.77 -11.55
N LYS A 102 -5.90 -11.03 -11.39
CA LYS A 102 -7.12 -11.14 -12.19
C LYS A 102 -7.33 -9.89 -13.03
#